data_AF-A0AAN1VHV6-F1
#
_entry.id   AF-A0AAN1VHV6-F1
#
_cell.length_a   1.000
_cell.length_b   1.000
_cell.length_c   1.000
_cell.angle_alpha   90.00
_cell.angle_beta   90.00
_cell.angle_gamma   90.00
#
_symmetry.space_group_name_H-M   'P 1'
#
loop_
_entity.id
_entity.type
_entity.pdbx_description
1 polymer ?
#
loop_
_entity_poly.entity_id
_entity_poly.type
_entity_poly.pdbx_seq_one_letter_code
_entity_poly.pdbx_strand_id
1 'polypeptide(L)'
;MLENNSVYKGYRLMAKVAREVSPAASGPLFTATIVVVQADSIHDEGDEYPVPCFAEGASVYSPREAVHAAITHGREIVDGLINLPRAV
;
A
#
# COMPACT_ATOMS: atom_id res chain seq x y z
N MET A 1 -13.95 -11.35 -2.77
CA MET A 1 -13.68 -9.99 -3.31
C MET A 1 -12.46 -9.47 -2.57
N LEU A 2 -11.44 -8.98 -3.26
CA LEU A 2 -10.24 -8.44 -2.61
C LEU A 2 -10.59 -7.04 -2.09
N GLU A 3 -10.57 -6.86 -0.77
CA GLU A 3 -10.82 -5.57 -0.16
C GLU A 3 -9.59 -4.69 -0.38
N ASN A 4 -9.64 -3.90 -1.45
CA ASN A 4 -8.58 -2.95 -1.79
C ASN A 4 -8.55 -1.73 -0.85
N ASN A 5 -9.48 -1.63 0.10
CA ASN A 5 -9.45 -0.59 1.12
C ASN A 5 -9.74 -1.15 2.50
N SER A 6 -9.05 -0.64 3.51
CA SER A 6 -9.22 -1.00 4.92
C SER A 6 -8.98 0.23 5.79
N VAL A 7 -9.79 0.43 6.83
CA VAL A 7 -9.59 1.54 7.77
C VAL A 7 -8.89 1.01 9.02
N TYR A 8 -7.79 1.63 9.41
CA TYR A 8 -6.99 1.26 10.58
C TYR A 8 -6.63 2.51 11.39
N LYS A 9 -6.99 2.52 12.69
CA LYS A 9 -6.67 3.58 13.66
C LYS A 9 -7.00 5.02 13.18
N GLY A 10 -8.10 5.21 12.45
CA GLY A 10 -8.49 6.52 11.91
C GLY A 10 -7.77 6.90 10.62
N TYR A 11 -7.04 5.97 10.00
CA TYR A 11 -6.45 6.11 8.68
C TYR A 11 -7.10 5.12 7.71
N ARG A 12 -7.38 5.56 6.49
CA ARG A 12 -7.85 4.74 5.39
C ARG A 12 -6.66 4.29 4.57
N LEU A 13 -6.45 2.97 4.56
CA LEU A 13 -5.47 2.29 3.74
C LEU A 13 -6.14 1.87 2.43
N MET A 14 -5.57 2.25 1.29
CA MET A 14 -6.03 1.81 -0.02
C MET A 14 -4.91 1.14 -0.79
N ALA A 15 -5.04 -0.17 -0.99
CA ALA A 15 -4.11 -0.95 -1.81
C ALA A 15 -4.47 -0.80 -3.29
N LYS A 16 -3.58 -0.16 -4.06
CA LYS A 16 -3.64 -0.03 -5.51
C LYS A 16 -2.74 -1.09 -6.13
N VAL A 17 -3.34 -2.08 -6.79
CA VAL A 17 -2.57 -3.08 -7.54
C VAL A 17 -2.45 -2.64 -8.99
N ALA A 18 -1.22 -2.51 -9.48
CA ALA A 18 -0.92 -2.33 -10.88
C ALA A 18 -0.41 -3.65 -11.47
N ARG A 19 -0.82 -3.95 -12.70
CA ARG A 19 -0.25 -5.06 -13.45
C ARG A 19 0.82 -4.49 -14.37
N GLU A 20 2.07 -4.90 -14.16
CA GLU A 20 3.17 -4.58 -15.05
C GLU A 20 3.47 -5.74 -15.98
N VAL A 21 3.69 -5.42 -17.25
CA VAL A 21 4.10 -6.38 -18.26
C VAL A 21 5.53 -6.03 -18.62
N SER A 22 6.48 -6.59 -17.87
CA SER A 22 7.90 -6.37 -18.14
C SER A 22 8.36 -7.33 -19.24
N PRO A 23 8.99 -6.85 -20.33
CA PRO A 23 9.46 -7.71 -21.42
C PRO A 23 10.60 -8.65 -20.99
N ALA A 24 11.24 -8.37 -19.84
CA ALA A 24 12.27 -9.22 -19.23
C ALA A 24 11.70 -10.39 -18.42
N ALA A 25 10.43 -10.34 -18.01
CA ALA A 25 9.80 -11.38 -17.23
C ALA A 25 8.86 -12.20 -18.12
N SER A 26 8.96 -13.53 -18.05
CA SER A 26 8.14 -14.44 -18.88
C SER A 26 6.66 -14.52 -18.45
N GLY A 27 6.13 -13.56 -17.69
CA GLY A 27 4.76 -13.57 -17.18
C GLY A 27 4.28 -12.21 -16.69
N PRO A 28 2.95 -12.06 -16.47
CA PRO A 28 2.39 -10.82 -15.91
C PRO A 28 2.88 -10.63 -14.48
N LEU A 29 3.52 -9.50 -14.23
CA LEU A 29 3.94 -9.08 -12.90
C LEU A 29 2.85 -8.19 -12.30
N PHE A 30 2.66 -8.30 -11.00
CA PHE A 30 1.75 -7.45 -10.25
C PHE A 30 2.57 -6.71 -9.20
N THR A 31 2.42 -5.40 -9.20
CA THR A 31 2.94 -4.49 -8.18
C THR A 31 1.77 -3.93 -7.39
N ALA A 32 2.01 -3.59 -6.13
CA ALA A 32 1.03 -2.89 -5.33
C ALA A 32 1.64 -1.68 -4.63
N THR A 33 0.80 -0.68 -4.47
CA THR A 33 1.09 0.58 -3.81
C THR A 33 0.04 0.79 -2.74
N ILE A 34 0.40 1.35 -1.59
CA ILE A 34 -0.53 1.61 -0.51
C ILE A 34 -0.72 3.11 -0.34
N VAL A 35 -1.96 3.57 -0.40
CA VAL A 35 -2.30 4.97 -0.11
C VAL A 35 -2.81 5.04 1.32
N VAL A 36 -2.20 5.90 2.12
CA VAL A 36 -2.56 6.13 3.51
C VAL A 36 -3.18 7.52 3.62
N VAL A 37 -4.48 7.58 3.87
CA VAL A 37 -5.24 8.83 4.05
C VAL A 37 -5.69 8.93 5.49
N GLN A 38 -5.58 10.10 6.13
CA GLN A 38 -6.30 10.32 7.39
C GLN A 38 -7.80 10.32 7.13
N ALA A 39 -8.58 9.53 7.87
CA ALA A 39 -10.04 9.49 7.71
C ALA A 39 -10.70 10.85 8.00
N ASP A 40 -9.99 11.75 8.70
CA ASP A 40 -10.40 13.11 9.01
C ASP A 40 -10.06 14.13 7.90
N SER A 41 -9.09 13.81 7.02
CA SER A 41 -8.75 14.64 5.87
C SER A 41 -9.62 14.28 4.66
N ILE A 42 -10.62 15.11 4.39
CA ILE A 42 -11.48 15.01 3.19
C ILE A 42 -10.79 15.62 1.95
N HIS A 43 -9.76 16.46 2.16
CA HIS A 43 -9.03 17.16 1.09
C HIS A 43 -7.65 16.57 0.76
N ASP A 44 -7.11 15.66 1.58
CA ASP A 44 -5.87 14.96 1.22
C ASP A 44 -6.21 13.72 0.39
N GLU A 45 -5.57 13.58 -0.76
CA GLU A 45 -5.56 12.32 -1.53
C GLU A 45 -4.80 11.20 -0.78
N GLY A 46 -4.20 11.53 0.38
CA GLY A 46 -3.34 10.67 1.18
C GLY A 46 -1.93 10.59 0.63
N ASP A 47 -1.04 10.04 1.44
CA ASP A 47 0.30 9.74 1.01
C ASP A 47 0.33 8.38 0.33
N GLU A 48 0.75 8.37 -0.92
CA GLU A 48 0.94 7.16 -1.70
C GLU A 48 2.35 6.61 -1.45
N TYR A 49 2.41 5.44 -0.82
CA TYR A 49 3.65 4.76 -0.48
C TYR A 49 3.85 3.51 -1.35
N PRO A 50 4.96 3.41 -2.08
CA PRO A 50 5.33 2.17 -2.74
C PRO A 50 5.67 1.13 -1.68
N VAL A 51 5.19 -0.10 -1.87
CA VAL A 51 5.53 -1.19 -0.96
C VAL A 51 7.00 -1.55 -1.21
N PRO A 52 7.84 -1.60 -0.16
CA PRO A 52 9.28 -1.85 -0.31
C PRO A 52 9.57 -3.17 -1.03
N CYS A 53 8.76 -4.20 -0.81
CA CYS A 53 8.87 -5.45 -1.58
C CYS A 53 8.85 -5.21 -3.10
N PHE A 54 7.94 -4.35 -3.59
CA PHE A 54 7.88 -4.03 -5.02
C PHE A 54 8.94 -3.01 -5.45
N ALA A 55 9.27 -2.05 -4.58
CA ALA A 55 10.30 -1.04 -4.85
C ALA A 55 11.72 -1.61 -4.95
N GLU A 56 12.02 -2.69 -4.21
CA GLU A 56 13.29 -3.41 -4.27
C GLU A 56 13.41 -4.33 -5.50
N GLY A 57 12.40 -4.35 -6.37
CA GLY A 57 12.37 -5.17 -7.58
C GLY A 57 11.75 -6.55 -7.39
N ALA A 58 11.17 -6.87 -6.22
CA ALA A 58 10.32 -8.05 -6.12
C ALA A 58 9.01 -7.76 -6.86
N SER A 59 8.45 -8.76 -7.52
CA SER A 59 7.17 -8.63 -8.19
C SER A 59 6.47 -9.96 -8.16
N VAL A 60 5.17 -9.95 -7.85
CA VAL A 60 4.43 -11.19 -7.60
C VAL A 60 3.59 -11.55 -8.80
N TYR A 61 3.41 -12.85 -9.04
CA TYR A 61 2.50 -13.35 -10.06
C TYR A 61 1.04 -13.41 -9.58
N SER A 62 0.79 -13.05 -8.31
CA SER A 62 -0.52 -13.12 -7.67
C SER A 62 -0.96 -11.76 -7.13
N PRO A 63 -2.07 -11.18 -7.62
CA PRO A 63 -2.56 -9.89 -7.15
C PRO A 63 -2.97 -9.91 -5.67
N ARG A 64 -3.33 -11.09 -5.14
CA ARG A 64 -3.65 -11.27 -3.72
C ARG A 64 -2.46 -11.00 -2.81
N GLU A 65 -1.28 -11.52 -3.16
CA GLU A 65 -0.05 -11.27 -2.42
C GLU A 65 0.31 -9.79 -2.46
N ALA A 66 0.11 -9.15 -3.61
CA ALA A 66 0.37 -7.72 -3.78
C ALA A 66 -0.48 -6.86 -2.84
N VAL A 67 -1.80 -7.12 -2.78
CA VAL A 67 -2.68 -6.44 -1.82
C VAL A 67 -2.28 -6.75 -0.38
N HIS A 68 -1.98 -8.01 -0.06
CA HIS A 68 -1.62 -8.38 1.31
C HIS A 68 -0.38 -7.63 1.80
N ALA A 69 0.66 -7.55 0.97
CA ALA A 69 1.88 -6.79 1.27
C ALA A 69 1.58 -5.30 1.41
N ALA A 70 0.77 -4.73 0.52
CA ALA A 70 0.38 -3.32 0.58
C ALA A 70 -0.38 -2.97 1.86
N ILE A 71 -1.39 -3.76 2.23
CA ILE A 71 -2.18 -3.54 3.45
C ILE A 71 -1.31 -3.71 4.70
N THR A 72 -0.44 -4.72 4.73
CA THR A 72 0.48 -4.94 5.86
C THR A 72 1.41 -3.73 6.04
N HIS A 73 2.03 -3.29 4.96
CA HIS A 73 2.92 -2.12 4.99
C HIS A 73 2.17 -0.83 5.36
N GLY A 74 0.95 -0.64 4.85
CA GLY A 74 0.10 0.48 5.24
C GLY A 74 -0.16 0.55 6.74
N ARG A 75 -0.35 -0.60 7.40
CA ARG A 75 -0.52 -0.65 8.86
C ARG A 75 0.75 -0.26 9.59
N GLU A 76 1.92 -0.68 9.10
CA GLU A 76 3.22 -0.27 9.65
C GLU A 76 3.44 1.24 9.51
N ILE A 77 3.11 1.83 8.36
CA ILE A 77 3.16 3.28 8.12
C ILE A 77 2.25 4.00 9.10
N VAL A 78 0.99 3.59 9.21
CA VAL A 78 0.03 4.20 10.14
C VAL A 78 0.50 4.04 11.59
N ASP A 79 1.06 2.89 11.96
CA ASP A 79 1.62 2.70 13.28
C ASP A 79 2.78 3.67 13.53
N GLY A 80 3.70 3.82 12.58
CA GLY A 80 4.78 4.81 12.65
C GLY A 80 4.29 6.26 12.74
N LEU A 81 3.25 6.63 11.98
CA LEU A 81 2.64 7.95 12.01
C LEU A 81 1.98 8.27 13.37
N ILE A 82 1.35 7.26 13.98
CA ILE A 82 0.70 7.39 15.30
C ILE A 82 1.71 7.32 16.43
N ASN A 83 2.78 6.54 16.26
CA ASN A 83 3.83 6.36 17.25
C ASN A 83 4.81 7.54 17.26
N LEU A 84 4.88 8.34 16.19
CA LEU A 84 5.65 9.58 16.19
C LEU A 84 5.04 10.53 17.25
N PRO A 85 5.73 10.77 18.39
CA PRO A 85 5.20 11.69 19.38
C PRO A 85 5.14 13.06 18.69
N ARG A 86 3.92 13.60 18.52
CA ARG A 86 3.77 15.03 18.24
C ARG A 86 4.45 15.75 19.40
N ALA A 87 5.67 16.25 19.15
CA ALA A 87 6.39 17.07 20.09
C ALA A 87 5.50 18.28 20.39
N VAL A 88 4.93 18.28 21.59
CA VAL A 88 4.19 19.39 22.18
C VAL A 88 5.16 20.42 22.76
#